data_AF-A0A931JYT1-F1
#
_entry.id   AF-A0A931JYT1-F1
#
_cell.length_a   1.000
_cell.length_b   1.000
_cell.length_c   1.000
_cell.angle_alpha   90.00
_cell.angle_beta   90.00
_cell.angle_gamma   90.00
#
_symmetry.space_group_name_H-M   'P 1'
#
loop_
_entity.id
_entity.type
_entity.pdbx_description
1 polymer ?
#
loop_
_entity_poly.entity_id
_entity_poly.type
_entity_poly.pdbx_seq_one_letter_code
_entity_poly.pdbx_strand_id
1 'polypeptide(L)'
;MILAVSPYHLTTREAPALVALLLADEVVTLVPSPRAILDDTPAHIAAHEASRRSAAFAEFGKAWAWCAPLWREGVLRADLGGVSPVAEFERVAEMIRIDDRFSPLRVLMRDEADAGVILDAISRDLLKGGPDPAYSVPIAAAMDRFSTREAIFVLRAGAHSIAQKAEQRFAKPLFSAAIPVLVQADAERLMHARQVLRTPREDLAAVFQEVPLMCGNSGMLNPRAAEGVAGACERFSLAFAELRDEIFRGSKDDDVRAIEGVAVLSAAAMPSDAVLRSSVQAMQSFSGRRSPAAPTSSTPSTLPAVFDPVEGRWLATLVVKVAGAPKRR
;
A
#
# COMPACT_ATOMS: atom_id res chain seq x y z
N MET A 1 13.52 -6.36 -5.60
CA MET A 1 12.30 -6.34 -4.73
C MET A 1 11.40 -5.18 -5.11
N ILE A 2 10.12 -5.47 -5.27
CA ILE A 2 9.09 -4.48 -5.58
C ILE A 2 8.13 -4.40 -4.40
N LEU A 3 7.81 -3.19 -3.97
CA LEU A 3 6.93 -2.95 -2.82
C LEU A 3 5.75 -2.07 -3.24
N ALA A 4 4.55 -2.41 -2.80
CA ALA A 4 3.38 -1.57 -2.95
C ALA A 4 3.18 -0.73 -1.69
N VAL A 5 2.89 0.57 -1.85
CA VAL A 5 2.59 1.47 -0.73
C VAL A 5 1.30 2.24 -0.97
N SER A 6 0.47 2.32 0.06
CA SER A 6 -0.72 3.17 0.03
C SER A 6 -0.35 4.63 -0.23
N PRO A 7 -1.06 5.34 -1.12
CA PRO A 7 -0.76 6.74 -1.42
C PRO A 7 -1.00 7.67 -0.22
N TYR A 8 -1.80 7.25 0.76
CA TYR A 8 -1.93 7.98 2.03
C TYR A 8 -0.59 8.07 2.78
N HIS A 9 0.15 6.96 2.91
CA HIS A 9 1.45 6.95 3.60
C HIS A 9 2.49 7.81 2.88
N LEU A 10 2.44 7.87 1.54
CA LEU A 10 3.32 8.73 0.76
C LEU A 10 2.98 10.21 0.96
N THR A 11 1.68 10.54 0.98
CA THR A 11 1.20 11.92 1.18
C THR A 11 1.61 12.45 2.55
N THR A 12 1.49 11.64 3.59
CA THR A 12 1.85 12.01 4.97
C THR A 12 3.31 11.74 5.34
N ARG A 13 4.12 11.24 4.38
CA ARG A 13 5.53 10.85 4.56
C ARG A 13 5.77 9.91 5.75
N GLU A 14 4.85 8.97 5.93
CA GLU A 14 4.91 8.03 7.05
C GLU A 14 6.00 6.96 6.85
N ALA A 15 6.38 6.31 7.96
CA ALA A 15 7.38 5.27 7.98
C ALA A 15 7.21 4.16 6.93
N PRO A 16 5.99 3.65 6.63
CA PRO A 16 5.83 2.67 5.55
C PRO A 16 6.33 3.18 4.20
N ALA A 17 6.10 4.46 3.87
CA ALA A 17 6.57 5.04 2.61
C ALA A 17 8.08 5.23 2.61
N LEU A 18 8.66 5.76 3.68
CA LEU A 18 10.11 5.97 3.77
C LEU A 18 10.87 4.64 3.75
N VAL A 19 10.35 3.61 4.42
CA VAL A 19 10.89 2.24 4.36
C VAL A 19 10.78 1.67 2.94
N ALA A 20 9.64 1.82 2.28
CA ALA A 20 9.47 1.36 0.90
C ALA A 20 10.52 1.99 -0.02
N LEU A 21 10.62 3.32 0.05
CA LEU A 21 11.50 4.13 -0.79
C LEU A 21 12.98 3.91 -0.47
N LEU A 22 13.33 3.54 0.77
CA LEU A 22 14.70 3.22 1.13
C LEU A 22 15.10 1.79 0.71
N LEU A 23 14.19 0.82 0.71
CA LEU A 23 14.55 -0.61 0.58
C LEU A 23 14.21 -1.23 -0.77
N ALA A 24 13.08 -0.87 -1.39
CA ALA A 24 12.63 -1.51 -2.64
C ALA A 24 13.46 -1.04 -3.82
N ASP A 25 13.61 -1.84 -4.85
CA ASP A 25 14.13 -1.36 -6.14
C ASP A 25 13.09 -0.46 -6.80
N GLU A 26 11.85 -0.92 -6.82
CA GLU A 26 10.68 -0.19 -7.31
C GLU A 26 9.57 -0.16 -6.25
N VAL A 27 8.93 0.99 -6.11
CA VAL A 27 7.77 1.23 -5.26
C VAL A 27 6.59 1.56 -6.14
N VAL A 28 5.51 0.81 -6.01
CA VAL A 28 4.26 1.06 -6.76
C VAL A 28 3.24 1.67 -5.83
N THR A 29 2.57 2.72 -6.28
CA THR A 29 1.46 3.34 -5.55
C THR A 29 0.32 3.69 -6.49
N LEU A 30 -0.88 3.86 -5.91
CA LEU A 30 -2.03 4.34 -6.66
C LEU A 30 -1.93 5.85 -6.84
N VAL A 31 -1.85 6.29 -8.10
CA VAL A 31 -1.95 7.71 -8.44
C VAL A 31 -3.38 7.99 -8.89
N PRO A 32 -4.10 8.94 -8.28
CA PRO A 32 -5.40 9.35 -8.76
C PRO A 32 -5.29 9.77 -10.22
N SER A 33 -6.03 9.10 -11.09
CA SER A 33 -6.03 9.40 -12.52
C SER A 33 -7.46 9.48 -13.01
N PRO A 34 -7.83 10.53 -13.77
CA PRO A 34 -9.15 10.63 -14.39
C PRO A 34 -9.37 9.59 -15.51
N ARG A 35 -8.41 8.68 -15.75
CA ARG A 35 -8.35 7.78 -16.91
C ARG A 35 -8.75 6.34 -16.61
N ALA A 36 -9.50 6.09 -15.55
CA ALA A 36 -9.96 4.76 -15.21
C ALA A 36 -11.21 4.34 -16.04
N ILE A 37 -11.89 5.28 -16.70
CA ILE A 37 -13.17 5.03 -17.38
C ILE A 37 -12.99 4.77 -18.89
N LEU A 38 -13.14 3.48 -19.25
CA LEU A 38 -13.67 2.88 -20.49
C LEU A 38 -13.11 3.25 -21.89
N ASP A 39 -13.22 2.26 -22.78
CA ASP A 39 -12.67 2.15 -24.14
C ASP A 39 -12.96 3.31 -25.13
N ASP A 40 -12.04 3.45 -26.10
CA ASP A 40 -12.21 4.00 -27.46
C ASP A 40 -12.50 5.50 -27.71
N THR A 41 -12.32 6.39 -26.73
CA THR A 41 -12.04 7.83 -27.02
C THR A 41 -10.55 8.14 -26.82
N PRO A 42 -9.98 9.24 -27.33
CA PRO A 42 -8.62 9.67 -26.99
C PRO A 42 -8.56 10.10 -25.49
N ALA A 43 -8.64 9.11 -24.60
CA ALA A 43 -8.83 9.23 -23.15
C ALA A 43 -7.74 10.07 -22.46
N HIS A 44 -6.63 10.32 -23.15
CA HIS A 44 -5.57 11.20 -22.67
C HIS A 44 -6.03 12.67 -22.60
N ILE A 45 -6.87 13.13 -23.53
CA ILE A 45 -7.28 14.54 -23.61
C ILE A 45 -8.30 14.86 -22.50
N ALA A 46 -9.32 14.02 -22.32
CA ALA A 46 -10.33 14.19 -21.25
C ALA A 46 -9.70 14.07 -19.85
N ALA A 47 -8.78 13.13 -19.67
CA ALA A 47 -8.03 12.99 -18.42
C ALA A 47 -7.17 14.22 -18.12
N HIS A 48 -6.48 14.75 -19.14
CA HIS A 48 -5.68 15.95 -19.01
C HIS A 48 -6.52 17.22 -18.81
N GLU A 49 -7.76 17.28 -19.32
CA GLU A 49 -8.69 18.37 -19.03
C GLU A 49 -9.26 18.31 -17.61
N ALA A 50 -9.64 17.12 -17.14
CA ALA A 50 -10.14 16.90 -15.79
C ALA A 50 -9.08 17.27 -14.73
N SER A 51 -7.82 16.88 -14.94
CA SER A 51 -6.72 17.25 -14.05
C SER A 51 -6.47 18.76 -14.00
N ARG A 52 -6.59 19.46 -15.14
CA ARG A 52 -6.45 20.93 -15.20
C ARG A 52 -7.58 21.69 -14.48
N ARG A 53 -8.75 21.07 -14.31
CA ARG A 53 -9.91 21.69 -13.67
C ARG A 53 -10.01 21.38 -12.17
N SER A 54 -9.34 20.34 -11.66
CA SER A 54 -9.36 20.00 -10.24
C SER A 54 -8.30 20.77 -9.45
N ALA A 55 -8.76 21.71 -8.61
CA ALA A 55 -7.89 22.42 -7.69
C ALA A 55 -7.26 21.47 -6.66
N ALA A 56 -8.00 20.47 -6.17
CA ALA A 56 -7.47 19.51 -5.20
C ALA A 56 -6.37 18.64 -5.82
N PHE A 57 -6.50 18.24 -7.08
CA PHE A 57 -5.48 17.48 -7.79
C PHE A 57 -4.18 18.29 -7.99
N ALA A 58 -4.30 19.59 -8.29
CA ALA A 58 -3.14 20.47 -8.37
C ALA A 58 -2.42 20.61 -7.01
N GLU A 59 -3.18 20.79 -5.91
CA GLU A 59 -2.61 20.82 -4.55
C GLU A 59 -1.99 19.48 -4.16
N PHE A 60 -2.60 18.36 -4.55
CA PHE A 60 -2.04 17.02 -4.39
C PHE A 60 -0.68 16.89 -5.10
N GLY A 61 -0.58 17.35 -6.35
CA GLY A 61 0.69 17.38 -7.10
C GLY A 61 1.78 18.18 -6.37
N LYS A 62 1.43 19.33 -5.78
CA LYS A 62 2.36 20.12 -4.95
C LYS A 62 2.77 19.38 -3.68
N ALA A 63 1.82 18.73 -2.99
CA ALA A 63 2.09 17.96 -1.79
C ALA A 63 3.05 16.79 -2.07
N TRP A 64 3.06 16.26 -3.29
CA TRP A 64 3.95 15.17 -3.74
C TRP A 64 5.25 15.66 -4.41
N ALA A 65 5.45 16.96 -4.56
CA ALA A 65 6.65 17.51 -5.22
C ALA A 65 7.96 17.01 -4.57
N TRP A 66 7.95 16.72 -3.27
CA TRP A 66 9.10 16.18 -2.54
C TRP A 66 9.59 14.84 -3.09
N CYS A 67 8.71 13.99 -3.63
CA CYS A 67 9.07 12.68 -4.17
C CYS A 67 9.30 12.71 -5.69
N ALA A 68 9.23 13.89 -6.33
CA ALA A 68 9.45 14.03 -7.77
C ALA A 68 10.80 13.45 -8.26
N PRO A 69 11.93 13.56 -7.53
CA PRO A 69 13.17 12.88 -7.94
C PRO A 69 13.03 11.36 -7.98
N LEU A 70 12.29 10.75 -7.05
CA LEU A 70 12.07 9.29 -7.00
C LEU A 70 11.21 8.80 -8.18
N TRP A 71 10.26 9.63 -8.65
CA TRP A 71 9.52 9.36 -9.88
C TRP A 71 10.41 9.41 -11.13
N ARG A 72 11.28 10.43 -11.22
CA ARG A 72 12.19 10.59 -12.37
C ARG A 72 13.18 9.44 -12.51
N GLU A 73 13.70 8.94 -11.39
CA GLU A 73 14.63 7.81 -11.37
C GLU A 73 13.93 6.44 -11.43
N GLY A 74 12.60 6.40 -11.58
CA GLY A 74 11.84 5.14 -11.67
C GLY A 74 11.75 4.34 -10.37
N VAL A 75 12.21 4.89 -9.24
CA VAL A 75 12.08 4.28 -7.92
C VAL A 75 10.61 4.24 -7.49
N LEU A 76 9.84 5.27 -7.80
CA LEU A 76 8.40 5.34 -7.53
C LEU A 76 7.62 5.31 -8.85
N ARG A 77 6.59 4.46 -8.92
CA ARG A 77 5.83 4.16 -10.14
C ARG A 77 4.33 4.08 -9.88
N ALA A 78 3.55 4.33 -10.93
CA ALA A 78 2.08 4.27 -10.93
C ALA A 78 1.55 2.94 -11.49
N ASP A 79 2.45 2.11 -12.02
CA ASP A 79 2.19 0.82 -12.64
C ASP A 79 3.38 -0.12 -12.43
N LEU A 80 3.11 -1.42 -12.60
CA LEU A 80 4.11 -2.46 -12.74
C LEU A 80 3.84 -3.23 -14.03
N GLY A 81 4.81 -3.23 -14.95
CA GLY A 81 4.65 -3.91 -16.24
C GLY A 81 3.45 -3.40 -17.05
N GLY A 82 3.07 -2.13 -16.92
CA GLY A 82 1.89 -1.54 -17.57
C GLY A 82 0.57 -1.80 -16.84
N VAL A 83 0.57 -2.54 -15.72
CA VAL A 83 -0.61 -2.79 -14.89
C VAL A 83 -0.67 -1.76 -13.76
N SER A 84 -1.74 -0.97 -13.71
CA SER A 84 -1.93 0.05 -12.67
C SER A 84 -2.87 -0.43 -11.55
N PRO A 85 -2.58 -0.11 -10.27
CA PRO A 85 -3.52 -0.34 -9.17
C PRO A 85 -4.86 0.40 -9.33
N VAL A 86 -4.91 1.46 -10.15
CA VAL A 86 -6.14 2.24 -10.40
C VAL A 86 -7.26 1.38 -10.98
N ALA A 87 -6.94 0.42 -11.85
CA ALA A 87 -7.95 -0.50 -12.40
C ALA A 87 -8.57 -1.40 -11.32
N GLU A 88 -7.84 -1.69 -10.22
CA GLU A 88 -8.42 -2.42 -9.10
C GLU A 88 -9.34 -1.57 -8.25
N PHE A 89 -9.12 -0.26 -8.17
CA PHE A 89 -10.00 0.65 -7.42
C PHE A 89 -11.42 0.62 -7.97
N GLU A 90 -11.58 0.70 -9.29
CA GLU A 90 -12.90 0.62 -9.92
C GLU A 90 -13.55 -0.74 -9.76
N ARG A 91 -12.77 -1.83 -9.96
CA ARG A 91 -13.26 -3.20 -9.75
C ARG A 91 -13.74 -3.39 -8.32
N VAL A 92 -13.03 -2.86 -7.33
CA VAL A 92 -13.44 -2.92 -5.92
C VAL A 92 -14.69 -2.08 -5.68
N ALA A 93 -14.76 -0.86 -6.22
CA ALA A 93 -15.92 -0.01 -6.08
C ALA A 93 -17.18 -0.69 -6.66
N GLU A 94 -17.07 -1.28 -7.85
CA GLU A 94 -18.15 -2.04 -8.47
C GLU A 94 -18.51 -3.30 -7.66
N MET A 95 -17.51 -4.06 -7.21
CA MET A 95 -17.71 -5.23 -6.36
C MET A 95 -18.49 -4.88 -5.08
N ILE A 96 -18.21 -3.76 -4.44
CA ILE A 96 -18.99 -3.30 -3.27
C ILE A 96 -20.46 -3.01 -3.63
N ARG A 97 -20.71 -2.45 -4.82
CA ARG A 97 -22.07 -2.14 -5.30
C ARG A 97 -22.88 -3.40 -5.59
N ILE A 98 -22.29 -4.41 -6.22
CA ILE A 98 -23.03 -5.57 -6.75
C ILE A 98 -23.00 -6.80 -5.85
N ASP A 99 -21.93 -7.03 -5.08
CA ASP A 99 -21.77 -8.25 -4.29
C ASP A 99 -22.43 -8.08 -2.91
N ASP A 100 -23.36 -8.97 -2.59
CA ASP A 100 -24.13 -8.91 -1.34
C ASP A 100 -23.28 -9.14 -0.09
N ARG A 101 -22.13 -9.81 -0.21
CA ARG A 101 -21.13 -9.94 0.87
C ARG A 101 -20.68 -8.58 1.39
N PHE A 102 -20.65 -7.56 0.53
CA PHE A 102 -20.21 -6.20 0.85
C PHE A 102 -21.35 -5.20 0.99
N SER A 103 -22.60 -5.66 0.99
CA SER A 103 -23.79 -4.80 1.11
C SER A 103 -23.74 -3.80 2.29
N PRO A 104 -23.15 -4.09 3.48
CA PRO A 104 -23.05 -3.10 4.55
C PRO A 104 -22.16 -1.89 4.23
N LEU A 105 -21.26 -2.00 3.24
CA LEU A 105 -20.39 -0.91 2.80
C LEU A 105 -21.07 0.04 1.81
N ARG A 106 -22.15 -0.39 1.14
CA ARG A 106 -22.84 0.41 0.10
C ARG A 106 -23.32 1.76 0.61
N VAL A 107 -23.71 1.86 1.89
CA VAL A 107 -24.12 3.12 2.52
C VAL A 107 -23.01 4.17 2.63
N LEU A 108 -21.74 3.73 2.58
CA LEU A 108 -20.58 4.62 2.60
C LEU A 108 -20.14 5.03 1.20
N MET A 109 -20.54 4.29 0.16
CA MET A 109 -20.11 4.55 -1.20
C MET A 109 -20.79 5.80 -1.74
N ARG A 110 -20.05 6.56 -2.55
CA ARG A 110 -20.59 7.72 -3.27
C ARG A 110 -20.95 7.32 -4.69
N ASP A 111 -22.13 7.72 -5.13
CA ASP A 111 -22.62 7.51 -6.49
C ASP A 111 -22.28 8.72 -7.36
N GLU A 112 -20.98 8.91 -7.61
CA GLU A 112 -20.47 9.98 -8.46
C GLU A 112 -20.17 9.38 -9.84
N ALA A 113 -20.85 9.86 -10.89
CA ALA A 113 -20.61 9.41 -12.27
C ALA A 113 -19.55 10.25 -13.00
N ASP A 114 -19.23 11.45 -12.50
CA ASP A 114 -18.29 12.38 -13.13
C ASP A 114 -16.85 12.13 -12.68
N ALA A 115 -15.98 11.82 -13.65
CA ALA A 115 -14.56 11.52 -13.42
C ALA A 115 -13.79 12.67 -12.74
N GLY A 116 -14.15 13.93 -13.05
CA GLY A 116 -13.53 15.11 -12.46
C GLY A 116 -13.92 15.28 -10.99
N VAL A 117 -15.18 15.04 -10.65
CA VAL A 117 -15.67 15.07 -9.26
C VAL A 117 -14.98 13.97 -8.43
N ILE A 118 -14.90 12.74 -8.97
CA ILE A 118 -14.21 11.62 -8.30
C ILE A 118 -12.72 11.96 -8.08
N LEU A 119 -12.03 12.45 -9.12
CA LEU A 119 -10.62 12.81 -9.03
C LEU A 119 -10.38 13.87 -7.94
N ASP A 120 -11.23 14.89 -7.91
CA ASP A 120 -11.13 15.97 -6.94
C ASP A 120 -11.41 15.46 -5.52
N ALA A 121 -12.42 14.61 -5.34
CA ALA A 121 -12.77 14.01 -4.05
C ALA A 121 -11.67 13.08 -3.51
N ILE A 122 -11.11 12.20 -4.34
CA ILE A 122 -9.97 11.34 -3.98
C ILE A 122 -8.76 12.20 -3.62
N SER A 123 -8.45 13.24 -4.41
CA SER A 123 -7.32 14.12 -4.14
C SER A 123 -7.46 14.85 -2.81
N ARG A 124 -8.66 15.34 -2.47
CA ARG A 124 -8.96 15.94 -1.16
C ARG A 124 -8.81 14.94 -0.02
N ASP A 125 -9.26 13.71 -0.24
CA ASP A 125 -9.17 12.65 0.77
C ASP A 125 -7.71 12.26 1.04
N LEU A 126 -6.89 12.13 0.00
CA LEU A 126 -5.45 11.87 0.11
C LEU A 126 -4.73 12.97 0.88
N LEU A 127 -4.99 14.24 0.54
CA LEU A 127 -4.43 15.40 1.24
C LEU A 127 -4.79 15.44 2.74
N LYS A 128 -5.89 14.81 3.14
CA LYS A 128 -6.35 14.71 4.53
C LYS A 128 -5.90 13.42 5.23
N GLY A 129 -5.18 12.53 4.56
CA GLY A 129 -4.73 11.25 5.11
C GLY A 129 -5.83 10.17 5.15
N GLY A 130 -6.85 10.27 4.30
CA GLY A 130 -7.86 9.22 4.11
C GLY A 130 -8.98 9.13 5.14
N PRO A 131 -9.58 10.23 5.62
CA PRO A 131 -10.69 10.16 6.55
C PRO A 131 -11.99 9.61 5.94
N ASP A 132 -12.16 9.63 4.61
CA ASP A 132 -13.39 9.19 3.95
C ASP A 132 -13.34 7.69 3.62
N PRO A 133 -14.17 6.84 4.26
CA PRO A 133 -14.20 5.41 3.97
C PRO A 133 -14.79 5.10 2.59
N ALA A 134 -15.45 6.05 1.92
CA ALA A 134 -15.88 5.91 0.53
C ALA A 134 -14.70 5.71 -0.43
N TYR A 135 -13.53 6.25 -0.08
CA TYR A 135 -12.32 6.23 -0.91
C TYR A 135 -11.20 5.39 -0.28
N SER A 136 -10.96 5.55 1.02
CA SER A 136 -9.87 4.84 1.70
C SER A 136 -10.05 3.31 1.73
N VAL A 137 -11.29 2.81 1.87
CA VAL A 137 -11.55 1.36 1.83
C VAL A 137 -11.31 0.79 0.43
N PRO A 138 -11.90 1.35 -0.67
CA PRO A 138 -11.59 0.85 -2.01
C PRO A 138 -10.13 0.99 -2.39
N ILE A 139 -9.44 2.07 -2.02
CA ILE A 139 -8.00 2.24 -2.31
C ILE A 139 -7.17 1.16 -1.60
N ALA A 140 -7.41 0.92 -0.31
CA ALA A 140 -6.68 -0.12 0.42
C ALA A 140 -6.91 -1.51 -0.17
N ALA A 141 -8.17 -1.86 -0.48
CA ALA A 141 -8.51 -3.12 -1.12
C ALA A 141 -7.94 -3.22 -2.55
N ALA A 142 -7.88 -2.13 -3.31
CA ALA A 142 -7.25 -2.10 -4.63
C ALA A 142 -5.76 -2.41 -4.56
N MET A 143 -5.06 -1.81 -3.59
CA MET A 143 -3.64 -2.08 -3.35
C MET A 143 -3.40 -3.54 -2.94
N ASP A 144 -4.28 -4.12 -2.12
CA ASP A 144 -4.21 -5.54 -1.73
C ASP A 144 -4.40 -6.49 -2.91
N ARG A 145 -5.41 -6.24 -3.73
CA ARG A 145 -5.69 -7.05 -4.92
C ARG A 145 -4.59 -6.93 -5.95
N PHE A 146 -4.10 -5.72 -6.21
CA PHE A 146 -2.94 -5.48 -7.06
C PHE A 146 -1.72 -6.25 -6.54
N SER A 147 -1.39 -6.12 -5.26
CA SER A 147 -0.23 -6.77 -4.66
C SER A 147 -0.33 -8.31 -4.68
N THR A 148 -1.54 -8.83 -4.47
CA THR A 148 -1.82 -10.27 -4.56
C THR A 148 -1.62 -10.80 -5.98
N ARG A 149 -2.08 -10.05 -6.99
CA ARG A 149 -1.93 -10.45 -8.40
C ARG A 149 -0.47 -10.42 -8.83
N GLU A 150 0.24 -9.34 -8.51
CA GLU A 150 1.64 -9.14 -8.89
C GLU A 150 2.62 -9.89 -7.98
N ALA A 151 2.12 -10.60 -6.96
CA ALA A 151 2.93 -11.30 -5.96
C ALA A 151 4.03 -10.41 -5.36
N ILE A 152 3.63 -9.24 -4.86
CA ILE A 152 4.49 -8.28 -4.16
C ILE A 152 3.95 -8.00 -2.75
N PHE A 153 4.79 -7.44 -1.88
CA PHE A 153 4.34 -6.99 -0.57
C PHE A 153 3.54 -5.70 -0.67
N VAL A 154 2.47 -5.59 0.13
CA VAL A 154 1.85 -4.29 0.45
C VAL A 154 2.31 -3.81 1.83
N LEU A 155 2.77 -2.56 1.90
CA LEU A 155 3.23 -1.95 3.15
C LEU A 155 2.08 -1.25 3.86
N ARG A 156 2.04 -1.46 5.18
CA ARG A 156 1.02 -0.90 6.07
C ARG A 156 1.65 -0.21 7.27
N ALA A 157 1.01 0.84 7.76
CA ALA A 157 1.27 1.34 9.12
C ALA A 157 0.67 0.41 10.18
N GLY A 158 1.03 0.64 11.45
CA GLY A 158 0.33 0.02 12.57
C GLY A 158 -1.17 0.33 12.58
N ALA A 159 -2.00 -0.61 13.06
CA ALA A 159 -3.44 -0.40 13.13
C ALA A 159 -3.83 0.70 14.12
N HIS A 160 -4.57 1.69 13.62
CA HIS A 160 -5.11 2.81 14.39
C HIS A 160 -6.65 2.76 14.44
N SER A 161 -7.31 2.37 13.35
CA SER A 161 -8.78 2.31 13.27
C SER A 161 -9.35 0.97 13.76
N ILE A 162 -10.66 0.94 14.01
CA ILE A 162 -11.40 -0.29 14.36
C ILE A 162 -11.29 -1.32 13.23
N ALA A 163 -11.45 -0.89 11.98
CA ALA A 163 -11.32 -1.75 10.81
C ALA A 163 -9.90 -2.36 10.73
N GLN A 164 -8.86 -1.56 10.89
CA GLN A 164 -7.47 -2.06 10.88
C GLN A 164 -7.17 -3.02 12.05
N LYS A 165 -7.77 -2.80 13.22
CA LYS A 165 -7.64 -3.73 14.36
C LYS A 165 -8.37 -5.05 14.09
N ALA A 166 -9.52 -5.00 13.43
CA ALA A 166 -10.24 -6.20 13.00
C ALA A 166 -9.47 -6.94 11.89
N GLU A 167 -8.88 -6.19 10.96
CA GLU A 167 -8.04 -6.70 9.88
C GLU A 167 -6.85 -7.53 10.40
N GLN A 168 -6.15 -7.04 11.42
CA GLN A 168 -5.03 -7.75 12.04
C GLN A 168 -5.39 -9.14 12.58
N ARG A 169 -6.68 -9.43 12.83
CA ARG A 169 -7.12 -10.76 13.26
C ARG A 169 -7.04 -11.80 12.14
N PHE A 170 -6.99 -11.38 10.88
CA PHE A 170 -6.79 -12.27 9.74
C PHE A 170 -5.31 -12.55 9.44
N ALA A 171 -4.39 -11.83 10.09
CA ALA A 171 -2.97 -11.93 9.84
C ALA A 171 -2.38 -13.22 10.42
N LYS A 172 -1.76 -14.03 9.56
CA LYS A 172 -0.88 -15.13 9.94
C LYS A 172 0.56 -14.63 9.91
N PRO A 173 1.29 -14.61 11.04
CA PRO A 173 2.65 -14.09 11.06
C PRO A 173 3.57 -14.95 10.18
N LEU A 174 4.47 -14.29 9.43
CA LEU A 174 5.47 -14.93 8.59
C LEU A 174 6.86 -14.76 9.20
N PHE A 175 7.26 -13.52 9.47
CA PHE A 175 8.50 -13.18 10.15
C PHE A 175 8.39 -11.79 10.78
N SER A 176 9.35 -11.44 11.64
CA SER A 176 9.51 -10.07 12.12
C SER A 176 11.00 -9.74 12.21
N ALA A 177 11.38 -8.54 11.77
CA ALA A 177 12.75 -8.05 11.82
C ALA A 177 12.77 -6.57 12.19
N ALA A 178 13.83 -6.12 12.86
CA ALA A 178 14.09 -4.71 13.12
C ALA A 178 15.27 -4.27 12.26
N ILE A 179 15.12 -3.18 11.53
CA ILE A 179 16.16 -2.64 10.65
C ILE A 179 16.30 -1.12 10.84
N PRO A 180 17.51 -0.57 10.73
CA PRO A 180 17.72 0.88 10.72
C PRO A 180 17.18 1.48 9.43
N VAL A 181 16.52 2.63 9.53
CA VAL A 181 15.93 3.35 8.39
C VAL A 181 16.00 4.86 8.60
N LEU A 182 15.74 5.61 7.53
CA LEU A 182 15.49 7.04 7.62
C LEU A 182 14.01 7.26 7.94
N VAL A 183 13.70 7.69 9.16
CA VAL A 183 12.32 7.99 9.61
C VAL A 183 11.87 9.39 9.19
N GLN A 184 12.81 10.19 8.71
CA GLN A 184 12.57 11.47 8.03
C GLN A 184 13.73 11.70 7.06
N ALA A 185 13.43 12.02 5.80
CA ALA A 185 14.39 12.39 4.77
C ALA A 185 13.64 13.01 3.57
N ASP A 186 14.33 13.83 2.78
CA ASP A 186 13.89 14.19 1.44
C ASP A 186 14.23 13.08 0.42
N ALA A 187 13.80 13.27 -0.83
CA ALA A 187 14.04 12.32 -1.91
C ALA A 187 15.52 12.19 -2.29
N GLU A 188 16.29 13.27 -2.31
CA GLU A 188 17.70 13.24 -2.70
C GLU A 188 18.52 12.44 -1.69
N ARG A 189 18.25 12.66 -0.40
CA ARG A 189 18.83 11.89 0.69
C ARG A 189 18.46 10.41 0.61
N LEU A 190 17.21 10.08 0.32
CA LEU A 190 16.79 8.69 0.11
C LEU A 190 17.54 8.06 -1.06
N MET A 191 17.66 8.75 -2.19
CA MET A 191 18.42 8.26 -3.35
C MET A 191 19.90 8.05 -3.05
N HIS A 192 20.53 9.01 -2.36
CA HIS A 192 21.91 8.88 -1.90
C HIS A 192 22.09 7.68 -0.98
N ALA A 193 21.22 7.54 0.04
CA ALA A 193 21.27 6.40 0.97
C ALA A 193 21.10 5.06 0.24
N ARG A 194 20.22 4.99 -0.77
CA ARG A 194 20.06 3.78 -1.60
C ARG A 194 21.33 3.43 -2.35
N GLN A 195 22.03 4.43 -2.88
CA GLN A 195 23.28 4.22 -3.61
C GLN A 195 24.40 3.72 -2.69
N VAL A 196 24.53 4.33 -1.50
CA VAL A 196 25.49 3.90 -0.48
C VAL A 196 25.18 2.47 -0.01
N LEU A 197 23.90 2.16 0.20
CA LEU A 197 23.41 0.86 0.66
C LEU A 197 23.08 -0.12 -0.48
N ARG A 198 23.61 0.07 -1.68
CA ARG A 198 23.21 -0.70 -2.87
C ARG A 198 23.36 -2.22 -2.65
N THR A 199 24.55 -2.67 -2.30
CA THR A 199 24.83 -4.10 -2.08
C THR A 199 23.97 -4.72 -0.97
N PRO A 200 23.91 -4.18 0.27
CA PRO A 200 23.05 -4.76 1.31
C PRO A 200 21.55 -4.70 0.97
N ARG A 201 21.10 -3.72 0.16
CA ARG A 201 19.72 -3.70 -0.37
C ARG A 201 19.47 -4.81 -1.37
N GLU A 202 20.38 -5.05 -2.31
CA GLU A 202 20.24 -6.11 -3.32
C GLU A 202 20.13 -7.49 -2.63
N ASP A 203 20.95 -7.73 -1.61
CA ASP A 203 20.88 -8.93 -0.76
C ASP A 203 19.52 -9.08 -0.06
N LEU A 204 19.02 -7.99 0.55
CA LEU A 204 17.73 -7.97 1.21
C LEU A 204 16.59 -8.19 0.22
N ALA A 205 16.69 -7.57 -0.95
CA ALA A 205 15.71 -7.64 -2.01
C ALA A 205 15.57 -9.07 -2.57
N ALA A 206 16.69 -9.78 -2.72
CA ALA A 206 16.73 -11.15 -3.22
C ALA A 206 15.93 -12.11 -2.32
N VAL A 207 16.00 -11.95 -1.00
CA VAL A 207 15.25 -12.82 -0.08
C VAL A 207 13.80 -12.37 0.12
N PHE A 208 13.52 -11.05 0.11
CA PHE A 208 12.15 -10.56 0.29
C PHE A 208 11.25 -10.85 -0.92
N GLN A 209 11.76 -10.80 -2.15
CA GLN A 209 10.93 -11.00 -3.35
C GLN A 209 10.31 -12.41 -3.43
N GLU A 210 10.92 -13.40 -2.77
CA GLU A 210 10.44 -14.77 -2.77
C GLU A 210 9.25 -14.98 -1.82
N VAL A 211 9.13 -14.14 -0.78
CA VAL A 211 8.13 -14.35 0.28
C VAL A 211 6.69 -14.26 -0.24
N PRO A 212 6.27 -13.24 -1.02
CA PRO A 212 4.91 -13.18 -1.54
C PRO A 212 4.56 -14.37 -2.45
N LEU A 213 5.52 -14.85 -3.25
CA LEU A 213 5.36 -16.02 -4.12
C LEU A 213 5.08 -17.29 -3.30
N MET A 214 5.82 -17.51 -2.22
CA MET A 214 5.62 -18.65 -1.32
C MET A 214 4.30 -18.55 -0.54
N CYS A 215 3.92 -17.33 -0.13
CA CYS A 215 2.72 -17.09 0.66
C CYS A 215 1.43 -17.19 -0.15
N GLY A 216 1.44 -16.79 -1.42
CA GLY A 216 0.23 -16.61 -2.24
C GLY A 216 -0.73 -17.81 -2.29
N ASN A 217 -0.21 -19.02 -2.12
CA ASN A 217 -0.98 -20.26 -2.18
C ASN A 217 -1.33 -20.86 -0.80
N SER A 218 -0.44 -20.72 0.19
CA SER A 218 -0.55 -21.44 1.47
C SER A 218 -0.82 -20.54 2.68
N GLY A 219 -0.55 -19.24 2.54
CA GLY A 219 -0.51 -18.30 3.66
C GLY A 219 0.58 -18.63 4.69
N MET A 220 1.61 -19.40 4.30
CA MET A 220 2.71 -19.83 5.18
C MET A 220 4.07 -19.56 4.53
N LEU A 221 5.08 -19.31 5.37
CA LEU A 221 6.48 -19.22 4.97
C LEU A 221 7.24 -20.41 5.57
N ASN A 222 8.13 -21.03 4.79
CA ASN A 222 8.94 -22.11 5.31
C ASN A 222 10.03 -21.57 6.27
N PRO A 223 10.47 -22.33 7.30
CA PRO A 223 11.42 -21.85 8.29
C PRO A 223 12.77 -21.39 7.72
N ARG A 224 13.28 -22.07 6.68
CA ARG A 224 14.57 -21.70 6.05
C ARG A 224 14.50 -20.34 5.35
N ALA A 225 13.37 -20.02 4.73
CA ALA A 225 13.15 -18.71 4.13
C ALA A 225 13.07 -17.63 5.21
N ALA A 226 12.43 -17.91 6.35
CA ALA A 226 12.41 -17.00 7.49
C ALA A 226 13.82 -16.74 8.07
N GLU A 227 14.66 -17.78 8.18
CA GLU A 227 16.08 -17.66 8.58
C GLU A 227 16.88 -16.83 7.56
N GLY A 228 16.68 -17.05 6.27
CA GLY A 228 17.32 -16.27 5.21
C GLY A 228 16.97 -14.78 5.27
N VAL A 229 15.70 -14.47 5.53
CA VAL A 229 15.22 -13.10 5.76
C VAL A 229 15.90 -12.48 6.99
N ALA A 230 15.95 -13.19 8.11
CA ALA A 230 16.59 -12.69 9.33
C ALA A 230 18.07 -12.37 9.10
N GLY A 231 18.81 -13.26 8.45
CA GLY A 231 20.22 -13.04 8.14
C GLY A 231 20.46 -11.87 7.17
N ALA A 232 19.57 -11.66 6.19
CA ALA A 232 19.66 -10.50 5.31
C ALA A 232 19.37 -9.18 6.03
N CYS A 233 18.38 -9.16 6.92
CA CYS A 233 18.11 -7.99 7.77
C CYS A 233 19.29 -7.66 8.70
N GLU A 234 19.98 -8.67 9.24
CA GLU A 234 21.18 -8.49 10.05
C GLU A 234 22.32 -7.87 9.23
N ARG A 235 22.62 -8.42 8.04
CA ARG A 235 23.64 -7.85 7.14
C ARG A 235 23.32 -6.41 6.74
N PHE A 236 22.06 -6.14 6.41
CA PHE A 236 21.62 -4.78 6.12
C PHE A 236 21.84 -3.83 7.31
N SER A 237 21.52 -4.28 8.52
CA SER A 237 21.68 -3.47 9.74
C SER A 237 23.15 -3.17 10.06
N LEU A 238 24.04 -4.17 9.90
CA LEU A 238 25.47 -4.00 10.06
C LEU A 238 26.03 -2.99 9.04
N ALA A 239 25.69 -3.18 7.75
CA ALA A 239 26.15 -2.29 6.70
C ALA A 239 25.64 -0.85 6.88
N PHE A 240 24.40 -0.67 7.34
CA PHE A 240 23.87 0.66 7.67
C PHE A 240 24.68 1.33 8.78
N ALA A 241 25.03 0.59 9.84
CA ALA A 241 25.83 1.13 10.94
C ALA A 241 27.26 1.50 10.49
N GLU A 242 27.88 0.66 9.66
CA GLU A 242 29.21 0.90 9.10
C GLU A 242 29.24 2.11 8.15
N LEU A 243 28.22 2.24 7.30
CA LEU A 243 28.13 3.29 6.28
C LEU A 243 27.36 4.54 6.76
N ARG A 244 27.01 4.60 8.05
CA ARG A 244 26.18 5.66 8.65
C ARG A 244 26.69 7.04 8.30
N ASP A 245 27.98 7.29 8.50
CA ASP A 245 28.58 8.60 8.22
C ASP A 245 28.41 9.01 6.75
N GLU A 246 28.53 8.07 5.83
CA GLU A 246 28.37 8.32 4.39
C GLU A 246 26.91 8.58 4.02
N ILE A 247 25.97 7.85 4.63
CA ILE A 247 24.52 8.06 4.45
C ILE A 247 24.12 9.48 4.84
N PHE A 248 24.72 10.03 5.91
CA PHE A 248 24.40 11.35 6.46
C PHE A 248 25.27 12.49 5.90
N ARG A 249 26.40 12.22 5.25
CA ARG A 249 27.20 13.23 4.54
C ARG A 249 26.69 13.47 3.11
N GLY A 250 26.92 14.67 2.57
CA GLY A 250 26.80 14.92 1.12
C GLY A 250 25.45 15.40 0.56
N SER A 251 24.42 15.65 1.38
CA SER A 251 23.25 16.39 0.88
C SER A 251 23.61 17.85 0.70
N LYS A 252 23.38 18.38 -0.50
CA LYS A 252 23.52 19.82 -0.79
C LYS A 252 22.33 20.62 -0.28
N ASP A 253 21.23 19.92 -0.01
CA ASP A 253 19.97 20.48 0.44
C ASP A 253 19.74 20.07 1.90
N ASP A 254 19.58 21.07 2.78
CA ASP A 254 19.40 20.89 4.23
C ASP A 254 17.97 21.27 4.66
N ASP A 255 17.05 21.50 3.70
CA ASP A 255 15.65 21.88 3.95
C ASP A 255 14.92 20.85 4.82
N VAL A 256 15.26 19.56 4.70
CA VAL A 256 14.73 18.48 5.55
C VAL A 256 15.89 17.71 6.19
N ARG A 257 16.14 17.98 7.47
CA ARG A 257 17.11 17.20 8.25
C ARG A 257 16.72 15.72 8.26
N ALA A 258 17.65 14.88 7.82
CA ALA A 258 17.50 13.43 7.87
C ALA A 258 17.54 12.93 9.33
N ILE A 259 16.62 12.04 9.69
CA ILE A 259 16.54 11.43 11.01
C ILE A 259 16.60 9.92 10.85
N GLU A 260 17.54 9.30 11.55
CA GLU A 260 17.66 7.85 11.68
C GLU A 260 16.67 7.33 12.73
N GLY A 261 16.13 6.14 12.49
CA GLY A 261 15.42 5.37 13.50
C GLY A 261 15.47 3.89 13.18
N VAL A 262 14.77 3.09 13.99
CA VAL A 262 14.63 1.65 13.75
C VAL A 262 13.19 1.36 13.38
N ALA A 263 12.98 0.70 12.24
CA ALA A 263 11.68 0.18 11.83
C ALA A 263 11.58 -1.30 12.19
N VAL A 264 10.55 -1.66 12.94
CA VAL A 264 10.10 -3.05 13.10
C VAL A 264 9.20 -3.38 11.93
N LEU A 265 9.66 -4.31 11.09
CA LEU A 265 8.95 -4.90 9.98
C LEU A 265 8.31 -6.20 10.45
N SER A 266 6.98 -6.26 10.46
CA SER A 266 6.24 -7.49 10.77
C SER A 266 5.52 -7.96 9.52
N ALA A 267 6.02 -9.05 8.93
CA ALA A 267 5.41 -9.66 7.76
C ALA A 267 4.30 -10.62 8.16
N ALA A 268 3.18 -10.56 7.44
CA ALA A 268 2.05 -11.45 7.64
C ALA A 268 1.40 -11.86 6.31
N ALA A 269 0.84 -13.06 6.27
CA ALA A 269 -0.08 -13.47 5.23
C ALA A 269 -1.51 -13.16 5.67
N MET A 270 -2.30 -12.59 4.77
CA MET A 270 -3.72 -12.26 4.98
C MET A 270 -4.54 -12.70 3.77
N PRO A 271 -5.84 -12.99 3.91
CA PRO A 271 -6.74 -13.09 2.76
C PRO A 271 -6.69 -11.80 1.92
N SER A 272 -6.72 -11.93 0.60
CA SER A 272 -6.69 -10.80 -0.35
C SER A 272 -7.85 -9.81 -0.20
N ASP A 273 -8.93 -10.21 0.47
CA ASP A 273 -10.13 -9.42 0.75
C ASP A 273 -10.25 -8.99 2.24
N ALA A 274 -9.18 -9.09 3.02
CA ALA A 274 -9.18 -8.79 4.45
C ALA A 274 -9.63 -7.35 4.76
N VAL A 275 -9.24 -6.36 3.94
CA VAL A 275 -9.72 -4.96 4.07
C VAL A 275 -11.23 -4.87 3.97
N LEU A 276 -11.84 -5.55 2.99
CA LEU A 276 -13.29 -5.50 2.79
C LEU A 276 -14.03 -6.23 3.92
N ARG A 277 -13.56 -7.43 4.30
CA ARG A 277 -14.13 -8.21 5.40
C ARG A 277 -14.09 -7.44 6.72
N SER A 278 -12.95 -6.84 7.04
CA SER A 278 -12.77 -6.03 8.25
C SER A 278 -13.60 -4.75 8.24
N SER A 279 -13.75 -4.10 7.08
CA SER A 279 -14.61 -2.92 6.92
C SER A 279 -16.09 -3.26 7.10
N VAL A 280 -16.55 -4.40 6.57
CA VAL A 280 -17.91 -4.91 6.80
C VAL A 280 -18.15 -5.17 8.29
N GLN A 281 -17.20 -5.82 8.98
CA GLN A 281 -17.29 -6.06 10.42
C GLN A 281 -17.33 -4.76 11.23
N ALA A 282 -16.55 -3.76 10.83
CA ALA A 282 -16.58 -2.44 11.46
C ALA A 282 -17.96 -1.78 11.29
N MET A 283 -18.52 -1.79 10.09
CA MET A 283 -19.86 -1.22 9.82
C MET A 283 -20.98 -1.92 10.57
N GLN A 284 -20.92 -3.25 10.67
CA GLN A 284 -21.87 -4.02 11.48
C GLN A 284 -21.78 -3.65 12.97
N SER A 285 -20.57 -3.41 13.48
CA SER A 285 -20.35 -2.98 14.86
C SER A 285 -20.91 -1.58 15.14
N PHE A 286 -20.85 -0.65 14.17
CA PHE A 286 -21.42 0.70 14.31
C PHE A 286 -22.95 0.73 14.24
N SER A 287 -23.55 -0.12 13.41
CA SER A 287 -25.01 -0.12 13.17
C SER A 287 -25.84 -0.81 14.26
N GLY A 288 -25.20 -1.36 15.31
CA GLY A 288 -25.88 -2.09 16.40
C GLY A 288 -26.59 -3.38 15.96
N ARG A 289 -26.50 -3.75 14.67
CA ARG A 289 -27.03 -5.00 14.13
C ARG A 289 -26.06 -6.13 14.52
N ARG A 290 -26.49 -7.00 15.45
CA ARG A 290 -25.84 -8.29 15.69
C ARG A 290 -25.70 -9.02 14.35
N SER A 291 -24.47 -9.43 14.01
CA SER A 291 -24.23 -10.25 12.82
C SER A 291 -25.20 -11.44 12.80
N PRO A 292 -25.92 -11.67 11.69
CA PRO A 292 -26.43 -13.01 11.42
C PRO A 292 -25.23 -13.97 11.42
N ALA A 293 -25.43 -15.20 11.90
CA ALA A 293 -24.42 -16.24 11.86
C ALA A 293 -23.81 -16.36 10.45
N ALA A 294 -22.53 -16.75 10.40
CA ALA A 294 -21.74 -16.87 9.18
C ALA A 294 -22.57 -17.46 8.03
N PRO A 295 -22.56 -16.85 6.82
CA PRO A 295 -23.25 -17.43 5.69
C PRO A 295 -22.65 -18.83 5.43
N THR A 296 -23.48 -19.85 5.64
CA THR A 296 -23.25 -21.18 5.10
C THR A 296 -23.09 -21.03 3.60
N SER A 297 -22.05 -21.66 3.06
CA SER A 297 -21.68 -21.62 1.64
C SER A 297 -22.90 -21.70 0.73
N SER A 298 -23.34 -20.57 0.19
CA SER A 298 -24.33 -20.55 -0.88
C SER A 298 -23.63 -21.00 -2.15
N THR A 299 -23.91 -22.23 -2.57
CA THR A 299 -23.63 -22.69 -3.94
C THR A 299 -24.16 -21.65 -4.92
N PRO A 300 -23.32 -21.08 -5.80
CA PRO A 300 -23.78 -20.06 -6.75
C PRO A 300 -24.64 -20.75 -7.80
N SER A 301 -25.95 -20.49 -7.73
CA SER A 301 -26.94 -20.91 -8.72
C SER A 301 -27.40 -19.67 -9.49
N THR A 302 -26.55 -19.18 -10.39
CA THR A 302 -26.89 -18.56 -11.70
C THR A 302 -25.61 -18.10 -12.43
N LEU A 303 -25.59 -18.36 -13.74
CA LEU A 303 -24.63 -18.03 -14.83
C LEU A 303 -23.63 -16.85 -14.66
N PRO A 304 -22.56 -16.87 -15.49
CA PRO A 304 -21.25 -17.42 -15.16
C PRO A 304 -20.60 -16.67 -14.00
N ALA A 305 -19.94 -17.38 -13.09
CA ALA A 305 -19.11 -16.75 -12.06
C ALA A 305 -18.08 -15.83 -12.73
N VAL A 306 -18.16 -14.53 -12.48
CA VAL A 306 -17.14 -13.58 -12.90
C VAL A 306 -15.85 -14.04 -12.22
N PHE A 307 -14.92 -14.56 -13.01
CA PHE A 307 -13.67 -15.08 -12.49
C PHE A 307 -12.88 -13.92 -11.86
N ASP A 308 -12.71 -13.99 -10.54
CA ASP A 308 -11.84 -13.08 -9.82
C ASP A 308 -10.46 -13.75 -9.61
N PRO A 309 -9.40 -13.31 -10.31
CA PRO A 309 -8.08 -13.95 -10.28
C PRO A 309 -7.39 -13.89 -8.91
N VAL A 310 -7.91 -13.11 -7.96
CA VAL A 310 -7.36 -12.97 -6.61
C VAL A 310 -8.27 -13.53 -5.52
N GLU A 311 -9.46 -14.03 -5.86
CA GLU A 311 -10.36 -14.62 -4.88
C GLU A 311 -9.73 -15.89 -4.25
N GLY A 312 -9.82 -16.00 -2.93
CA GLY A 312 -9.24 -17.11 -2.17
C GLY A 312 -7.72 -17.13 -2.05
N ARG A 313 -7.01 -16.17 -2.67
CA ARG A 313 -5.55 -16.05 -2.58
C ARG A 313 -5.10 -15.33 -1.30
N TRP A 314 -3.84 -15.56 -0.94
CA TRP A 314 -3.20 -14.88 0.18
C TRP A 314 -2.35 -13.71 -0.31
N LEU A 315 -2.47 -12.60 0.41
CA LEU A 315 -1.66 -11.41 0.30
C LEU A 315 -0.52 -11.49 1.32
N ALA A 316 0.69 -11.16 0.90
CA ALA A 316 1.79 -10.86 1.82
C ALA A 316 1.79 -9.36 2.14
N THR A 317 1.71 -9.02 3.42
CA THR A 317 1.79 -7.63 3.89
C THR A 317 2.98 -7.43 4.82
N LEU A 318 3.55 -6.23 4.79
CA LEU A 318 4.62 -5.80 5.68
C LEU A 318 4.12 -4.64 6.53
N VAL A 319 3.85 -4.90 7.81
CA VAL A 319 3.44 -3.87 8.77
C VAL A 319 4.68 -3.21 9.33
N VAL A 320 4.79 -1.89 9.15
CA VAL A 320 5.92 -1.07 9.57
C VAL A 320 5.56 -0.28 10.82
N LYS A 321 6.40 -0.41 11.87
CA LYS A 321 6.31 0.38 13.10
C LYS A 321 7.66 0.97 13.45
N VAL A 322 7.73 2.27 13.72
CA VAL A 322 8.96 2.90 14.20
C VAL A 322 9.14 2.61 15.69
N ALA A 323 10.30 2.08 16.08
CA ALA A 323 10.65 1.83 17.47
C ALA A 323 10.74 3.16 18.23
N GLY A 324 10.21 3.18 19.46
CA GLY A 324 10.19 4.39 20.29
C GLY A 324 9.13 5.43 19.90
N ALA A 325 8.32 5.19 18.85
CA ALA A 325 7.18 6.04 18.56
C ALA A 325 6.17 5.97 19.72
N PRO A 326 5.71 7.11 20.28
CA PRO A 326 4.71 7.09 21.33
C PRO A 326 3.46 6.39 20.82
N LYS A 327 2.87 5.50 21.64
CA LYS A 327 1.53 4.98 21.37
C LYS A 327 0.60 6.20 21.30
N ARG A 328 0.17 6.60 20.10
CA ARG A 328 -0.93 7.56 19.93
C ARG A 328 -2.13 6.96 20.67
N ARG A 329 -2.46 7.56 21.82
CA ARG A 329 -3.61 7.19 22.65
C ARG A 329 -4.89 7.58 21.96
#